data_AF-A0A1W9SD70-F1
#
_entry.id   AF-A0A1W9SD70-F1
#
_cell.length_a   1.000
_cell.length_b   1.000
_cell.length_c   1.000
_cell.angle_alpha   90.00
_cell.angle_beta   90.00
_cell.angle_gamma   90.00
#
_symmetry.space_group_name_H-M   'P 1'
#
loop_
_entity.id
_entity.type
_entity.pdbx_description
1 polymer ?
#
loop_
_entity_poly.entity_id
_entity_poly.type
_entity_poly.pdbx_seq_one_letter_code
_entity_poly.pdbx_strand_id
1 'polypeptide(L)'
;MTGVWEAAGETGEPDLAEYHLDWWNGFNDHNNDDISPPTGQGLVVHNGGDYRVCTAYFSRGEGAVRDIDGQSYTDPPARYSDNFHFYYVRNVEWFTVGDSLERINLIKTNIMENGVFATCLRSSDSFIDNFIHYQPPTNHLEPNHSVAIIGWDDTKETAAPKPGAWLCKNSWGEDWGLSGYFWISYYDKHCCREPEMGAVSFQNVEPQQYDRIYYHDYHGWRTTKTNCEEAFNAFTATEDESLKSVSFFTAADSVTYTIRIFGGFDNNNLINEFISQSGFLEYTGFHTIDLDTAVELDTGEDFYIYVSLSSGGHPFDRTSYVPVLLGASASETLVASTANPEESYYKDGTEWYDLYYYDDGSGLSSGTANFCIKGLTVSRAGSDVPDQKENLPDQFRLDQNYPNPFNPNTTIRYNLPKAINVELKIYNVRGEHIRTLIDGIESAGLKTVEWDARDNANLNVSSGVYIYKIIAGDLVLSRKMLLIR
;
A
#
# COMPACT_ATOMS: atom_id res chain seq x y z
N MET A 1 -15.59 -12.89 1.44
CA MET A 1 -14.87 -12.24 0.32
C MET A 1 -15.59 -10.95 -0.04
N THR A 2 -14.86 -9.88 -0.32
CA THR A 2 -15.37 -8.52 -0.59
C THR A 2 -16.02 -8.37 -1.98
N GLY A 3 -16.07 -9.44 -2.78
CA GLY A 3 -16.58 -9.41 -4.16
C GLY A 3 -15.58 -8.83 -5.17
N VAL A 4 -14.42 -8.33 -4.72
CA VAL A 4 -13.40 -7.69 -5.58
C VAL A 4 -12.82 -8.68 -6.60
N TRP A 5 -12.54 -9.92 -6.20
CA TRP A 5 -12.03 -10.96 -7.10
C TRP A 5 -13.00 -11.24 -8.26
N GLU A 6 -14.28 -11.46 -7.93
CA GLU A 6 -15.33 -11.66 -8.94
C GLU A 6 -15.55 -10.41 -9.81
N ALA A 7 -15.49 -9.22 -9.21
CA ALA A 7 -15.61 -7.95 -9.94
C ALA A 7 -14.45 -7.69 -10.90
N ALA A 8 -13.26 -8.24 -10.62
CA ALA A 8 -12.12 -8.26 -11.53
C ALA A 8 -12.28 -9.27 -12.69
N GLY A 9 -13.41 -9.98 -12.77
CA GLY A 9 -13.68 -11.00 -13.78
C GLY A 9 -13.13 -12.38 -13.42
N GLU A 10 -12.63 -12.55 -12.20
CA GLU A 10 -12.01 -13.79 -11.77
C GLU A 10 -13.01 -14.79 -11.20
N THR A 11 -12.65 -16.07 -11.27
CA THR A 11 -13.45 -17.15 -10.70
C THR A 11 -12.59 -18.02 -9.77
N GLY A 12 -13.25 -18.68 -8.81
CA GLY A 12 -12.57 -19.48 -7.79
C GLY A 12 -12.03 -18.64 -6.63
N GLU A 13 -11.22 -19.27 -5.79
CA GLU A 13 -10.48 -18.57 -4.74
C GLU A 13 -9.33 -17.76 -5.36
N PRO A 14 -8.98 -16.59 -4.80
CA PRO A 14 -7.75 -15.90 -5.17
C PRO A 14 -6.55 -16.82 -4.97
N ASP A 15 -5.85 -17.09 -6.07
CA ASP A 15 -4.68 -17.98 -6.11
C ASP A 15 -3.59 -17.32 -6.94
N LEU A 16 -2.49 -16.98 -6.27
CA LEU A 16 -1.41 -16.14 -6.79
C LEU A 16 -0.12 -16.96 -6.88
N ALA A 17 0.73 -16.64 -7.84
CA ALA A 17 2.00 -17.32 -8.06
C ALA A 17 3.07 -16.80 -7.10
N GLU A 18 3.24 -17.42 -5.93
CA GLU A 18 4.33 -17.06 -5.01
C GLU A 18 5.71 -17.22 -5.64
N TYR A 19 5.88 -18.19 -6.54
CA TYR A 19 7.18 -18.40 -7.17
C TYR A 19 7.51 -17.34 -8.23
N HIS A 20 6.51 -16.70 -8.84
CA HIS A 20 6.79 -15.57 -9.71
C HIS A 20 7.46 -14.43 -8.91
N LEU A 21 6.89 -14.08 -7.75
CA LEU A 21 7.52 -13.15 -6.80
C LEU A 21 8.90 -13.64 -6.35
N ASP A 22 9.04 -14.92 -5.99
CA ASP A 22 10.31 -15.46 -5.49
C ASP A 22 11.45 -15.37 -6.52
N TRP A 23 11.18 -15.71 -7.78
CA TRP A 23 12.15 -15.62 -8.87
C TRP A 23 12.43 -14.17 -9.30
N TRP A 24 11.43 -13.30 -9.29
CA TRP A 24 11.50 -11.97 -9.92
C TRP A 24 11.49 -10.78 -8.93
N ASN A 25 11.56 -11.01 -7.61
CA ASN A 25 11.53 -9.91 -6.62
C ASN A 25 12.63 -8.84 -6.79
N GLY A 26 13.73 -9.15 -7.48
CA GLY A 26 14.80 -8.20 -7.78
C GLY A 26 15.95 -8.21 -6.77
N PHE A 27 15.84 -8.96 -5.67
CA PHE A 27 16.82 -8.99 -4.58
C PHE A 27 17.69 -10.24 -4.59
N ASN A 28 17.42 -11.18 -5.50
CA ASN A 28 17.97 -12.52 -5.46
C ASN A 28 19.09 -12.71 -6.51
N ASP A 29 19.81 -13.82 -6.38
CA ASP A 29 20.92 -14.19 -7.26
C ASP A 29 20.49 -14.63 -8.66
N HIS A 30 19.19 -14.78 -8.91
CA HIS A 30 18.62 -15.01 -10.23
C HIS A 30 18.32 -13.73 -11.00
N ASN A 31 17.82 -12.69 -10.32
CA ASN A 31 17.44 -11.44 -10.95
C ASN A 31 17.62 -10.23 -10.01
N ASN A 32 18.45 -9.30 -10.45
CA ASN A 32 18.56 -7.94 -9.96
C ASN A 32 18.93 -7.01 -11.14
N ASP A 33 17.94 -6.30 -11.71
CA ASP A 33 18.15 -5.47 -12.91
C ASP A 33 18.96 -4.19 -12.64
N ASP A 34 19.22 -3.83 -11.38
CA ASP A 34 20.13 -2.72 -11.05
C ASP A 34 21.59 -3.07 -11.33
N ILE A 35 21.95 -4.35 -11.45
CA ILE A 35 23.34 -4.75 -11.66
C ILE A 35 23.57 -5.42 -13.01
N SER A 36 24.81 -5.32 -13.51
CA SER A 36 25.22 -5.97 -14.76
C SER A 36 26.42 -6.89 -14.53
N PRO A 37 26.30 -8.21 -14.79
CA PRO A 37 25.08 -8.93 -15.18
C PRO A 37 24.03 -8.96 -14.04
N PRO A 38 22.73 -9.14 -14.36
CA PRO A 38 21.63 -9.07 -13.36
C PRO A 38 21.53 -10.32 -12.47
N THR A 39 22.62 -11.08 -12.34
CA THR A 39 22.63 -12.42 -11.73
C THR A 39 23.87 -12.61 -10.86
N GLY A 40 23.79 -13.49 -9.86
CA GLY A 40 24.93 -13.99 -9.08
C GLY A 40 25.22 -13.21 -7.80
N GLN A 41 24.34 -12.30 -7.37
CA GLN A 41 24.42 -11.58 -6.10
C GLN A 41 23.04 -11.45 -5.46
N GLY A 42 22.98 -11.35 -4.13
CA GLY A 42 21.74 -11.13 -3.39
C GLY A 42 21.27 -12.35 -2.60
N LEU A 43 19.96 -12.46 -2.41
CA LEU A 43 19.31 -13.58 -1.74
C LEU A 43 19.41 -14.85 -2.61
N VAL A 44 19.57 -16.00 -1.99
CA VAL A 44 19.37 -17.25 -2.71
C VAL A 44 17.87 -17.41 -2.95
N VAL A 45 17.46 -17.74 -4.18
CA VAL A 45 16.06 -18.05 -4.49
C VAL A 45 15.49 -19.07 -3.49
N HIS A 46 14.23 -18.90 -3.07
CA HIS A 46 13.54 -19.66 -2.03
C HIS A 46 13.99 -19.42 -0.58
N ASN A 47 15.02 -18.62 -0.31
CA ASN A 47 15.56 -18.43 1.05
C ASN A 47 15.03 -17.19 1.79
N GLY A 48 13.89 -16.63 1.36
CA GLY A 48 13.12 -15.67 2.15
C GLY A 48 13.23 -14.21 1.66
N GLY A 49 13.03 -13.28 2.59
CA GLY A 49 12.90 -11.84 2.34
C GLY A 49 12.03 -11.19 3.42
N ASP A 50 11.78 -9.90 3.32
CA ASP A 50 10.90 -9.15 4.22
C ASP A 50 9.67 -8.60 3.46
N TYR A 51 8.72 -7.96 4.16
CA TYR A 51 7.56 -7.36 3.46
C TYR A 51 7.93 -6.13 2.63
N ARG A 52 9.11 -5.52 2.84
CA ARG A 52 9.60 -4.43 1.96
C ARG A 52 10.11 -4.99 0.63
N VAL A 53 10.72 -6.18 0.61
CA VAL A 53 11.07 -6.91 -0.63
C VAL A 53 9.81 -7.16 -1.46
N CYS A 54 8.77 -7.70 -0.81
CA CYS A 54 7.48 -7.95 -1.46
C CYS A 54 6.83 -6.65 -1.97
N THR A 55 6.89 -5.58 -1.16
CA THR A 55 6.35 -4.27 -1.54
C THR A 55 7.13 -3.62 -2.68
N ALA A 56 8.47 -3.72 -2.69
CA ALA A 56 9.30 -3.20 -3.78
C ALA A 56 8.90 -3.84 -5.11
N TYR A 57 8.75 -5.17 -5.13
CA TYR A 57 8.29 -5.91 -6.30
C TYR A 57 6.92 -5.42 -6.80
N PHE A 58 5.92 -5.28 -5.92
CA PHE A 58 4.60 -4.74 -6.32
C PHE A 58 4.66 -3.28 -6.75
N SER A 59 5.49 -2.46 -6.10
CA SER A 59 5.62 -1.02 -6.38
C SER A 59 6.23 -0.73 -7.76
N ARG A 60 6.95 -1.68 -8.35
CA ARG A 60 7.47 -1.60 -9.73
C ARG A 60 6.45 -2.03 -10.78
N GLY A 61 5.28 -2.51 -10.37
CA GLY A 61 4.25 -2.99 -11.30
C GLY A 61 4.54 -4.37 -11.88
N GLU A 62 5.52 -5.10 -11.34
CA GLU A 62 5.74 -6.52 -11.70
C GLU A 62 4.55 -7.38 -11.25
N GLY A 63 3.84 -6.91 -10.21
CA GLY A 63 2.45 -7.26 -9.92
C GLY A 63 2.25 -8.62 -9.25
N ALA A 64 1.16 -8.75 -8.50
CA ALA A 64 0.70 -10.07 -8.08
C ALA A 64 0.18 -10.81 -9.33
N VAL A 65 0.84 -11.91 -9.69
CA VAL A 65 0.48 -12.74 -10.84
C VAL A 65 -0.37 -13.91 -10.35
N ARG A 66 -1.33 -14.38 -11.13
CA ARG A 66 -2.10 -15.58 -10.77
C ARG A 66 -1.26 -16.84 -10.82
N ASP A 67 -1.61 -17.82 -9.99
CA ASP A 67 -0.96 -19.14 -9.97
C ASP A 67 -0.91 -19.77 -11.37
N ILE A 68 -2.05 -19.75 -12.10
CA ILE A 68 -2.19 -20.30 -13.45
C ILE A 68 -1.25 -19.66 -14.49
N ASP A 69 -0.79 -18.44 -14.23
CA ASP A 69 0.02 -17.67 -15.16
C ASP A 69 1.52 -17.86 -14.88
N GLY A 70 1.92 -17.85 -13.61
CA GLY A 70 3.32 -17.68 -13.22
C GLY A 70 3.87 -18.67 -12.20
N GLN A 71 3.17 -19.75 -11.83
CA GLN A 71 3.64 -20.63 -10.77
C GLN A 71 4.67 -21.67 -11.24
N SER A 72 5.87 -21.65 -10.67
CA SER A 72 6.88 -22.72 -10.86
C SER A 72 7.99 -22.69 -9.80
N TYR A 73 8.09 -23.76 -9.00
CA TYR A 73 9.15 -23.89 -7.99
C TYR A 73 10.52 -24.19 -8.60
N THR A 74 10.60 -25.11 -9.57
CA THR A 74 11.88 -25.68 -10.01
C THR A 74 12.62 -24.80 -11.00
N ASP A 75 11.88 -24.15 -11.88
CA ASP A 75 12.41 -23.37 -12.99
C ASP A 75 11.76 -21.98 -12.98
N PRO A 76 12.51 -20.90 -13.31
CA PRO A 76 11.95 -19.56 -13.34
C PRO A 76 10.80 -19.49 -14.37
N PRO A 77 9.58 -19.10 -13.96
CA PRO A 77 8.46 -18.89 -14.87
C PRO A 77 8.74 -17.68 -15.76
N ALA A 78 7.97 -17.51 -16.84
CA ALA A 78 8.07 -16.29 -17.64
C ALA A 78 7.81 -15.07 -16.74
N ARG A 79 8.68 -14.05 -16.83
CA ARG A 79 8.53 -12.82 -16.03
C ARG A 79 7.30 -12.01 -16.48
N TYR A 80 7.04 -11.96 -17.78
CA TYR A 80 5.91 -11.23 -18.35
C TYR A 80 5.26 -12.00 -19.50
N SER A 81 3.95 -11.81 -19.65
CA SER A 81 3.19 -12.21 -20.83
C SER A 81 1.94 -11.35 -20.95
N ASP A 82 1.53 -11.02 -22.17
CA ASP A 82 0.29 -10.28 -22.45
C ASP A 82 -0.98 -10.99 -21.95
N ASN A 83 -0.89 -12.30 -21.66
CA ASN A 83 -2.00 -13.10 -21.15
C ASN A 83 -2.03 -13.21 -19.62
N PHE A 84 -1.02 -12.68 -18.92
CA PHE A 84 -0.98 -12.75 -17.46
C PHE A 84 -2.02 -11.80 -16.85
N HIS A 85 -2.60 -12.25 -15.76
CA HIS A 85 -3.46 -11.44 -14.90
C HIS A 85 -2.56 -10.79 -13.85
N PHE A 86 -2.25 -9.51 -14.06
CA PHE A 86 -1.47 -8.71 -13.12
C PHE A 86 -2.39 -7.91 -12.21
N TYR A 87 -2.10 -7.93 -10.91
CA TYR A 87 -2.73 -7.04 -9.96
C TYR A 87 -1.72 -6.10 -9.33
N TYR A 88 -2.09 -4.84 -9.23
CA TYR A 88 -1.34 -3.78 -8.58
C TYR A 88 -1.86 -3.56 -7.16
N VAL A 89 -0.93 -3.45 -6.21
CA VAL A 89 -1.27 -3.13 -4.82
C VAL A 89 -1.14 -1.63 -4.63
N ARG A 90 -2.26 -0.95 -4.37
CA ARG A 90 -2.23 0.51 -4.21
C ARG A 90 -1.60 0.98 -2.91
N ASN A 91 -1.88 0.29 -1.80
CA ASN A 91 -1.35 0.67 -0.49
C ASN A 91 -0.79 -0.55 0.25
N VAL A 92 0.33 -0.36 0.93
CA VAL A 92 0.85 -1.31 1.91
C VAL A 92 1.12 -0.56 3.20
N GLU A 93 0.42 -0.90 4.28
CA GLU A 93 0.47 -0.16 5.55
C GLU A 93 1.05 -1.02 6.68
N TRP A 94 1.94 -0.40 7.46
CA TRP A 94 2.61 -1.03 8.61
C TRP A 94 1.96 -0.61 9.92
N PHE A 95 1.73 -1.60 10.77
CA PHE A 95 1.11 -1.44 12.08
C PHE A 95 1.94 -2.14 13.14
N THR A 96 1.76 -1.70 14.38
CA THR A 96 2.20 -2.44 15.57
C THR A 96 1.06 -2.47 16.57
N VAL A 97 0.93 -3.58 17.30
CA VAL A 97 -0.08 -3.76 18.35
C VAL A 97 0.28 -2.97 19.62
N GLY A 98 1.55 -2.61 19.76
CA GLY A 98 2.12 -1.93 20.93
C GLY A 98 2.36 -2.87 22.11
N ASP A 99 3.35 -2.55 22.95
CA ASP A 99 3.82 -3.41 24.05
C ASP A 99 2.69 -3.87 24.98
N SER A 100 1.69 -3.01 25.22
CA SER A 100 0.57 -3.27 26.11
C SER A 100 -0.71 -3.69 25.37
N LEU A 101 -0.62 -4.03 24.08
CA LEU A 101 -1.75 -4.33 23.19
C LEU A 101 -2.71 -3.14 22.97
N GLU A 102 -2.24 -1.91 23.17
CA GLU A 102 -3.04 -0.71 23.08
C GLU A 102 -3.65 -0.47 21.69
N ARG A 103 -3.02 -0.98 20.62
CA ARG A 103 -3.50 -0.90 19.24
C ARG A 103 -4.16 -2.21 18.75
N ILE A 104 -4.50 -3.15 19.64
CA ILE A 104 -5.08 -4.44 19.22
C ILE A 104 -6.42 -4.28 18.47
N ASN A 105 -7.26 -3.33 18.89
CA ASN A 105 -8.53 -3.09 18.23
C ASN A 105 -8.36 -2.44 16.86
N LEU A 106 -7.27 -1.70 16.63
CA LEU A 106 -6.93 -1.17 15.31
C LEU A 106 -6.67 -2.32 14.34
N ILE A 107 -5.80 -3.28 14.73
CA ILE A 107 -5.49 -4.45 13.89
C ILE A 107 -6.76 -5.27 13.63
N LYS A 108 -7.57 -5.56 14.65
CA LYS A 108 -8.85 -6.29 14.48
C LYS A 108 -9.81 -5.58 13.54
N THR A 109 -9.95 -4.27 13.67
CA THR A 109 -10.83 -3.47 12.81
C THR A 109 -10.33 -3.52 11.37
N ASN A 110 -9.02 -3.38 11.15
CA ASN A 110 -8.43 -3.44 9.82
C ASN A 110 -8.55 -4.86 9.22
N ILE A 111 -8.47 -5.94 10.02
CA ILE A 111 -8.79 -7.30 9.57
C ILE A 111 -10.25 -7.39 9.06
N MET A 112 -11.19 -6.78 9.78
CA MET A 112 -12.60 -6.79 9.36
C MET A 112 -12.86 -5.96 8.11
N GLU A 113 -12.15 -4.84 7.94
CA GLU A 113 -12.43 -3.85 6.88
C GLU A 113 -11.62 -4.14 5.61
N ASN A 114 -10.36 -4.55 5.75
CA ASN A 114 -9.41 -4.75 4.66
C ASN A 114 -8.95 -6.21 4.50
N GLY A 115 -9.30 -7.10 5.43
CA GLY A 115 -9.06 -8.54 5.31
C GLY A 115 -7.84 -9.04 6.06
N VAL A 116 -6.79 -9.40 5.34
CA VAL A 116 -5.69 -10.22 5.89
C VAL A 116 -4.51 -9.35 6.33
N PHE A 117 -3.82 -9.77 7.39
CA PHE A 117 -2.56 -9.16 7.82
C PHE A 117 -1.41 -10.14 7.68
N ALA A 118 -0.31 -9.70 7.11
CA ALA A 118 0.94 -10.44 7.12
C ALA A 118 1.67 -10.17 8.45
N THR A 119 2.23 -11.21 9.07
CA THR A 119 2.97 -11.14 10.34
C THR A 119 4.18 -12.06 10.33
N CYS A 120 5.04 -11.99 11.34
CA CYS A 120 6.17 -12.88 11.51
C CYS A 120 6.18 -13.55 12.89
N LEU A 121 6.88 -14.68 12.98
CA LEU A 121 7.12 -15.41 14.22
C LEU A 121 8.46 -16.15 14.19
N ARG A 122 8.90 -16.63 15.36
CA ARG A 122 9.95 -17.65 15.45
C ARG A 122 9.32 -19.04 15.38
N SER A 123 9.38 -19.67 14.22
CA SER A 123 9.02 -21.08 14.05
C SER A 123 10.04 -21.98 14.75
N SER A 124 9.55 -22.78 15.69
CA SER A 124 10.30 -23.80 16.43
C SER A 124 9.30 -24.69 17.19
N ASP A 125 9.55 -26.00 17.22
CA ASP A 125 8.75 -26.95 18.01
C ASP A 125 8.72 -26.59 19.51
N SER A 126 9.70 -25.81 19.99
CA SER A 126 9.75 -25.35 21.38
C SER A 126 8.70 -24.29 21.74
N PHE A 127 8.09 -23.64 20.74
CA PHE A 127 7.15 -22.53 20.94
C PHE A 127 5.72 -22.85 20.52
N ILE A 128 5.46 -24.06 20.04
CA ILE A 128 4.13 -24.47 19.59
C ILE A 128 3.68 -25.74 20.33
N ASP A 129 2.49 -25.68 20.90
CA ASP A 129 1.82 -26.83 21.52
C ASP A 129 0.36 -26.87 21.06
N ASN A 130 -0.11 -28.03 20.60
CA ASN A 130 -1.45 -28.22 20.06
C ASN A 130 -1.86 -27.14 19.03
N PHE A 131 -0.93 -26.78 18.14
CA PHE A 131 -1.09 -25.72 17.13
C PHE A 131 -1.43 -24.34 17.69
N ILE A 132 -0.96 -24.05 18.91
CA ILE A 132 -1.00 -22.74 19.54
C ILE A 132 0.44 -22.32 19.79
N HIS A 133 0.87 -21.28 19.10
CA HIS A 133 2.21 -20.72 19.16
C HIS A 133 2.28 -19.58 20.18
N TYR A 134 3.37 -19.59 20.96
CA TYR A 134 3.74 -18.50 21.85
C TYR A 134 5.25 -18.53 22.14
N GLN A 135 5.96 -17.52 21.67
CA GLN A 135 7.32 -17.20 22.09
C GLN A 135 7.29 -16.12 23.19
N PRO A 136 7.82 -16.38 24.39
CA PRO A 136 7.89 -15.38 25.45
C PRO A 136 8.77 -14.17 25.06
N PRO A 137 8.40 -12.94 25.44
CA PRO A 137 9.19 -11.73 25.15
C PRO A 137 10.63 -11.75 25.71
N THR A 138 10.89 -12.57 26.74
CA THR A 138 12.22 -12.74 27.34
C THR A 138 13.18 -13.57 26.48
N ASN A 139 12.69 -14.23 25.43
CA ASN A 139 13.50 -15.09 24.57
C ASN A 139 14.31 -14.26 23.54
N HIS A 140 15.55 -14.67 23.27
CA HIS A 140 16.48 -13.92 22.40
C HIS A 140 16.41 -14.29 20.92
N LEU A 141 15.57 -15.25 20.52
CA LEU A 141 15.51 -15.68 19.12
C LEU A 141 14.67 -14.70 18.29
N GLU A 142 15.18 -14.40 17.10
CA GLU A 142 14.59 -13.51 16.10
C GLU A 142 13.71 -14.29 15.12
N PRO A 143 12.72 -13.64 14.47
CA PRO A 143 11.76 -14.35 13.63
C PRO A 143 12.43 -15.02 12.43
N ASN A 144 11.82 -16.08 11.94
CA ASN A 144 12.32 -16.86 10.80
C ASN A 144 11.19 -17.43 9.94
N HIS A 145 9.95 -16.97 10.16
CA HIS A 145 8.79 -17.44 9.42
C HIS A 145 7.75 -16.33 9.34
N SER A 146 7.00 -16.30 8.25
CA SER A 146 5.91 -15.36 8.00
C SER A 146 4.60 -16.11 7.78
N VAL A 147 3.51 -15.52 8.25
CA VAL A 147 2.16 -16.10 8.15
C VAL A 147 1.10 -15.01 7.99
N ALA A 148 -0.10 -15.41 7.63
CA ALA A 148 -1.22 -14.51 7.40
C ALA A 148 -2.25 -14.61 8.53
N ILE A 149 -2.49 -13.52 9.26
CA ILE A 149 -3.57 -13.38 10.23
C ILE A 149 -4.89 -13.17 9.48
N ILE A 150 -5.85 -14.03 9.76
CA ILE A 150 -7.18 -14.03 9.11
C ILE A 150 -8.34 -13.87 10.10
N GLY A 151 -8.05 -13.79 11.39
CA GLY A 151 -9.07 -13.70 12.43
C GLY A 151 -8.46 -13.72 13.83
N TRP A 152 -9.32 -13.79 14.85
CA TRP A 152 -8.89 -13.81 16.24
C TRP A 152 -9.96 -14.41 17.17
N ASP A 153 -9.55 -14.77 18.38
CA ASP A 153 -10.43 -15.17 19.49
C ASP A 153 -9.86 -14.65 20.81
N ASP A 154 -10.59 -13.73 21.46
CA ASP A 154 -10.22 -13.08 22.71
C ASP A 154 -10.25 -14.01 23.94
N THR A 155 -10.93 -15.15 23.81
CA THR A 155 -11.08 -16.14 24.87
C THR A 155 -10.16 -17.34 24.68
N LYS A 156 -9.34 -17.35 23.62
CA LYS A 156 -8.46 -18.46 23.30
C LYS A 156 -7.39 -18.61 24.38
N GLU A 157 -7.43 -19.71 25.12
CA GLU A 157 -6.38 -20.07 26.07
C GLU A 157 -5.07 -20.40 25.33
N THR A 158 -3.96 -19.88 25.86
CA THR A 158 -2.60 -20.08 25.31
C THR A 158 -1.61 -20.30 26.44
N ALA A 159 -0.35 -20.60 26.11
CA ALA A 159 0.74 -20.66 27.10
C ALA A 159 1.16 -19.29 27.66
N ALA A 160 0.57 -18.19 27.17
CA ALA A 160 0.84 -16.84 27.63
C ALA A 160 0.10 -16.51 28.95
N PRO A 161 0.45 -15.39 29.63
CA PRO A 161 -0.15 -15.02 30.91
C PRO A 161 -1.66 -14.73 30.88
N LYS A 162 -2.23 -14.47 29.72
CA LYS A 162 -3.65 -14.12 29.51
C LYS A 162 -4.16 -14.75 28.22
N PRO A 163 -5.48 -15.01 28.11
CA PRO A 163 -6.08 -15.53 26.88
C PRO A 163 -6.08 -14.47 25.77
N GLY A 164 -6.29 -14.95 24.55
CA GLY A 164 -6.35 -14.13 23.34
C GLY A 164 -5.32 -14.58 22.31
N ALA A 165 -5.78 -14.86 21.10
CA ALA A 165 -4.91 -15.29 20.01
C ALA A 165 -5.43 -14.87 18.63
N TRP A 166 -4.48 -14.68 17.71
CA TRP A 166 -4.70 -14.54 16.28
C TRP A 166 -4.87 -15.90 15.64
N LEU A 167 -5.85 -16.03 14.73
CA LEU A 167 -5.97 -17.19 13.83
C LEU A 167 -5.14 -16.91 12.58
N CYS A 168 -4.19 -17.78 12.29
CA CYS A 168 -3.23 -17.59 11.19
C CYS A 168 -3.31 -18.73 10.18
N LYS A 169 -3.21 -18.40 8.89
CA LYS A 169 -2.97 -19.33 7.78
C LYS A 169 -1.47 -19.48 7.55
N ASN A 170 -1.01 -20.72 7.45
CA ASN A 170 0.38 -21.08 7.16
C ASN A 170 0.55 -21.54 5.71
N SER A 171 1.80 -21.73 5.27
CA SER A 171 2.20 -22.14 3.91
C SER A 171 2.72 -23.59 3.83
N TRP A 172 2.48 -24.43 4.84
CA TRP A 172 2.96 -25.83 4.88
C TRP A 172 1.90 -26.87 4.43
N GLY A 173 0.89 -26.41 3.70
CA GLY A 173 -0.19 -27.25 3.20
C GLY A 173 -1.27 -27.58 4.24
N GLU A 174 -2.35 -28.20 3.76
CA GLU A 174 -3.53 -28.51 4.57
C GLU A 174 -3.35 -29.68 5.53
N ASP A 175 -2.37 -30.55 5.31
CA ASP A 175 -2.10 -31.70 6.19
C ASP A 175 -1.46 -31.30 7.53
N TRP A 176 -0.96 -30.06 7.63
CA TRP A 176 -0.34 -29.53 8.84
C TRP A 176 -1.32 -28.69 9.66
N GLY A 177 -1.24 -28.75 10.99
CA GLY A 177 -2.02 -27.86 11.84
C GLY A 177 -3.51 -28.19 11.88
N LEU A 178 -4.31 -27.13 11.92
CA LEU A 178 -5.76 -27.15 11.85
C LEU A 178 -6.19 -26.95 10.39
N SER A 179 -5.80 -27.87 9.50
CA SER A 179 -6.02 -27.75 8.04
C SER A 179 -5.24 -26.59 7.38
N GLY A 180 -3.96 -26.45 7.72
CA GLY A 180 -3.08 -25.36 7.30
C GLY A 180 -3.15 -24.11 8.20
N TYR A 181 -3.99 -24.14 9.24
CA TYR A 181 -4.17 -23.02 10.18
C TYR A 181 -3.63 -23.34 11.57
N PHE A 182 -3.36 -22.30 12.35
CA PHE A 182 -2.92 -22.41 13.74
C PHE A 182 -3.20 -21.10 14.48
N TRP A 183 -2.97 -21.07 15.78
CA TRP A 183 -3.16 -19.89 16.61
C TRP A 183 -1.83 -19.30 17.05
N ILE A 184 -1.73 -17.98 17.14
CA ILE A 184 -0.61 -17.28 17.76
C ILE A 184 -1.14 -16.41 18.90
N SER A 185 -0.58 -16.53 20.10
CA SER A 185 -0.97 -15.69 21.23
C SER A 185 -0.79 -14.20 20.93
N TYR A 186 -1.70 -13.34 21.40
CA TYR A 186 -1.50 -11.88 21.34
C TYR A 186 -0.22 -11.41 22.04
N TYR A 187 0.29 -12.23 22.97
CA TYR A 187 1.46 -11.92 23.78
C TYR A 187 2.75 -12.48 23.19
N ASP A 188 2.70 -13.11 22.01
CA ASP A 188 3.89 -13.55 21.28
C ASP A 188 4.90 -12.40 21.11
N LYS A 189 6.20 -12.73 21.10
CA LYS A 189 7.29 -11.76 20.99
C LYS A 189 7.23 -10.92 19.71
N HIS A 190 6.90 -11.54 18.58
CA HIS A 190 7.09 -10.92 17.25
C HIS A 190 5.77 -10.63 16.53
N CYS A 191 4.78 -11.51 16.68
CA CYS A 191 3.49 -11.38 16.00
C CYS A 191 2.83 -10.03 16.34
N CYS A 192 2.54 -9.22 15.33
CA CYS A 192 2.03 -7.85 15.44
C CYS A 192 2.92 -6.86 16.21
N ARG A 193 4.16 -7.20 16.53
CA ARG A 193 5.08 -6.39 17.36
C ARG A 193 6.36 -5.98 16.66
N GLU A 194 6.88 -6.86 15.82
CA GLU A 194 8.08 -6.58 15.06
C GLU A 194 7.83 -5.34 14.16
N PRO A 195 8.66 -4.29 14.20
CA PRO A 195 8.35 -3.02 13.52
C PRO A 195 8.22 -3.09 12.00
N GLU A 196 8.90 -4.02 11.33
CA GLU A 196 8.97 -4.14 9.86
C GLU A 196 8.15 -5.33 9.33
N MET A 197 7.84 -6.29 10.19
CA MET A 197 7.27 -7.59 9.85
C MET A 197 6.13 -8.02 10.77
N GLY A 198 5.82 -7.24 11.80
CA GLY A 198 4.85 -7.59 12.82
C GLY A 198 3.42 -7.57 12.30
N ALA A 199 2.99 -6.49 11.63
CA ALA A 199 1.64 -6.40 11.09
C ALA A 199 1.63 -5.53 9.84
N VAL A 200 1.48 -6.14 8.68
CA VAL A 200 1.50 -5.46 7.38
C VAL A 200 0.23 -5.79 6.61
N SER A 201 -0.44 -4.78 6.08
CA SER A 201 -1.69 -4.93 5.31
C SER A 201 -1.50 -4.44 3.89
N PHE A 202 -1.77 -5.31 2.91
CA PHE A 202 -1.79 -4.99 1.48
C PHE A 202 -3.24 -4.69 1.11
N GLN A 203 -3.52 -3.46 0.67
CA GLN A 203 -4.87 -2.95 0.54
C GLN A 203 -5.14 -2.42 -0.87
N ASN A 204 -6.43 -2.40 -1.22
CA ASN A 204 -6.94 -1.85 -2.49
C ASN A 204 -6.21 -2.44 -3.70
N VAL A 205 -6.07 -3.77 -3.70
CA VAL A 205 -5.50 -4.51 -4.82
C VAL A 205 -6.48 -4.50 -5.98
N GLU A 206 -5.99 -4.14 -7.17
CA GLU A 206 -6.79 -3.97 -8.38
C GLU A 206 -6.06 -4.56 -9.59
N PRO A 207 -6.77 -4.93 -10.68
CA PRO A 207 -6.11 -5.25 -11.94
C PRO A 207 -5.17 -4.13 -12.36
N GLN A 208 -3.98 -4.48 -12.87
CA GLN A 208 -2.99 -3.51 -13.32
C GLN A 208 -3.60 -2.64 -14.43
N GLN A 209 -3.63 -1.34 -14.17
CA GLN A 209 -4.22 -0.33 -15.07
C GLN A 209 -3.17 0.63 -15.64
N TYR A 210 -1.93 0.52 -15.20
CA TYR A 210 -0.83 1.37 -15.64
C TYR A 210 0.00 0.66 -16.71
N ASP A 211 0.22 1.34 -17.83
CA ASP A 211 1.07 0.83 -18.91
C ASP A 211 2.55 0.95 -18.54
N ARG A 212 2.88 1.93 -17.68
CA ARG A 212 4.26 2.19 -17.25
C ARG A 212 4.33 2.79 -15.86
N ILE A 213 5.38 2.42 -15.13
CA ILE A 213 5.75 2.99 -13.84
C ILE A 213 7.18 3.51 -13.94
N TYR A 214 7.35 4.82 -13.80
CA TYR A 214 8.63 5.49 -13.70
C TYR A 214 9.14 5.41 -12.26
N TYR A 215 10.35 4.86 -12.08
CA TYR A 215 11.00 4.75 -10.79
C TYR A 215 12.52 4.69 -10.95
N HIS A 216 13.23 5.06 -9.89
CA HIS A 216 14.68 4.91 -9.78
C HIS A 216 15.11 4.04 -8.58
N ASP A 217 14.14 3.67 -7.74
CA ASP A 217 14.29 2.88 -6.52
C ASP A 217 13.91 1.42 -6.78
N TYR A 218 14.78 0.66 -7.44
CA TYR A 218 14.48 -0.72 -7.81
C TYR A 218 14.18 -1.57 -6.57
N HIS A 219 14.91 -1.41 -5.46
CA HIS A 219 14.67 -2.18 -4.24
C HIS A 219 13.74 -1.47 -3.23
N GLY A 220 13.08 -0.38 -3.64
CA GLY A 220 12.12 0.33 -2.80
C GLY A 220 12.71 0.82 -1.48
N TRP A 221 11.89 0.86 -0.43
CA TRP A 221 12.31 1.41 0.86
C TRP A 221 13.36 0.53 1.56
N ARG A 222 14.63 0.96 1.53
CA ARG A 222 15.73 0.30 2.29
C ARG A 222 16.24 1.12 3.46
N THR A 223 16.07 2.43 3.42
CA THR A 223 16.47 3.36 4.48
C THR A 223 15.66 4.65 4.39
N THR A 224 15.82 5.54 5.37
CA THR A 224 15.06 6.79 5.45
C THR A 224 15.98 7.96 5.72
N LYS A 225 15.86 9.01 4.90
CA LYS A 225 16.50 10.30 5.17
C LYS A 225 15.58 11.12 6.08
N THR A 226 15.78 10.99 7.39
CA THR A 226 14.86 11.52 8.42
C THR A 226 14.78 13.06 8.44
N ASN A 227 15.86 13.75 8.07
CA ASN A 227 15.93 15.22 8.05
C ASN A 227 15.71 15.74 6.62
N CYS A 228 14.61 15.33 5.99
CA CYS A 228 14.27 15.70 4.62
C CYS A 228 12.76 15.85 4.52
N GLU A 229 12.26 17.07 4.37
CA GLU A 229 10.82 17.30 4.17
C GLU A 229 10.44 17.31 2.70
N GLU A 230 11.33 17.79 1.82
CA GLU A 230 11.07 18.00 0.40
C GLU A 230 12.06 17.20 -0.44
N ALA A 231 11.54 16.38 -1.35
CA ALA A 231 12.32 15.59 -2.30
C ALA A 231 11.64 15.58 -3.68
N PHE A 232 12.40 15.32 -4.74
CA PHE A 232 11.82 15.02 -6.05
C PHE A 232 12.66 13.99 -6.82
N ASN A 233 12.01 13.26 -7.72
CA ASN A 233 12.68 12.47 -8.74
C ASN A 233 12.47 13.09 -10.12
N ALA A 234 13.49 13.02 -10.97
CA ALA A 234 13.50 13.51 -12.34
C ALA A 234 13.35 12.35 -13.33
N PHE A 235 12.47 12.50 -14.32
CA PHE A 235 12.21 11.47 -15.33
C PHE A 235 12.09 12.11 -16.71
N THR A 236 12.25 11.28 -17.74
CA THR A 236 11.95 11.64 -19.13
C THR A 236 10.88 10.68 -19.65
N ALA A 237 9.79 11.22 -20.17
CA ALA A 237 8.73 10.43 -20.77
C ALA A 237 9.28 9.63 -21.97
N THR A 238 8.92 8.36 -22.06
CA THR A 238 9.41 7.45 -23.11
C THR A 238 8.41 7.25 -24.24
N GLU A 239 7.17 7.69 -24.03
CA GLU A 239 6.05 7.63 -24.96
C GLU A 239 5.10 8.82 -24.71
N ASP A 240 4.15 9.05 -25.61
CA ASP A 240 3.06 10.00 -25.37
C ASP A 240 2.09 9.36 -24.37
N GLU A 241 2.01 9.91 -23.17
CA GLU A 241 1.33 9.28 -22.04
C GLU A 241 0.69 10.28 -21.10
N SER A 242 -0.24 9.81 -20.27
CA SER A 242 -0.85 10.60 -19.21
C SER A 242 -0.35 10.08 -17.85
N LEU A 243 0.33 10.91 -17.08
CA LEU A 243 0.63 10.63 -15.67
C LEU A 243 -0.67 10.71 -14.86
N LYS A 244 -1.09 9.56 -14.31
CA LYS A 244 -2.37 9.41 -13.59
C LYS A 244 -2.20 9.38 -12.08
N SER A 245 -1.13 8.77 -11.59
CA SER A 245 -0.92 8.58 -10.17
C SER A 245 0.56 8.74 -9.80
N VAL A 246 0.80 9.08 -8.54
CA VAL A 246 2.12 9.11 -7.93
C VAL A 246 2.10 8.18 -6.75
N SER A 247 3.09 7.30 -6.65
CA SER A 247 3.26 6.46 -5.46
C SER A 247 4.55 6.77 -4.73
N PHE A 248 4.49 6.74 -3.39
CA PHE A 248 5.64 6.98 -2.54
C PHE A 248 5.47 6.30 -1.18
N PHE A 249 6.55 6.25 -0.39
CA PHE A 249 6.51 5.73 0.97
C PHE A 249 6.49 6.84 2.02
N THR A 250 5.83 6.58 3.14
CA THR A 250 5.94 7.36 4.38
C THR A 250 6.63 6.53 5.46
N ALA A 251 7.56 7.15 6.19
CA ALA A 251 8.28 6.52 7.30
C ALA A 251 7.68 6.82 8.69
N ALA A 252 6.52 7.47 8.73
CA ALA A 252 5.80 7.81 9.95
C ALA A 252 4.28 7.76 9.73
N ASP A 253 3.56 7.57 10.84
CA ASP A 253 2.11 7.71 10.89
C ASP A 253 1.72 9.20 10.84
N SER A 254 0.48 9.48 10.41
CA SER A 254 -0.14 10.81 10.41
C SER A 254 0.66 11.87 9.63
N VAL A 255 0.93 11.59 8.36
CA VAL A 255 1.72 12.45 7.47
C VAL A 255 0.78 13.27 6.58
N THR A 256 0.92 14.59 6.62
CA THR A 256 0.39 15.46 5.55
C THR A 256 1.40 15.47 4.41
N TYR A 257 0.95 15.22 3.19
CA TYR A 257 1.81 15.26 2.01
C TYR A 257 1.38 16.35 1.04
N THR A 258 2.32 16.77 0.19
CA THR A 258 2.04 17.56 -1.01
C THR A 258 2.78 16.96 -2.19
N ILE A 259 2.05 16.61 -3.25
CA ILE A 259 2.60 16.20 -4.55
C ILE A 259 2.52 17.40 -5.50
N ARG A 260 3.59 17.65 -6.24
CA ARG A 260 3.62 18.62 -7.32
C ARG A 260 4.34 18.02 -8.52
N ILE A 261 3.88 18.33 -9.72
CA ILE A 261 4.54 17.88 -10.96
C ILE A 261 5.04 19.10 -11.69
N PHE A 262 6.30 19.08 -12.10
CA PHE A 262 6.97 20.16 -12.82
C PHE A 262 7.47 19.68 -14.17
N GLY A 263 7.54 20.56 -15.16
CA GLY A 263 8.10 20.30 -16.49
C GLY A 263 9.53 20.81 -16.68
N GLY A 264 10.25 21.15 -15.60
CA GLY A 264 11.62 21.63 -15.70
C GLY A 264 12.34 21.80 -14.36
N PHE A 265 13.66 21.60 -14.39
CA PHE A 265 14.58 21.94 -13.30
C PHE A 265 15.78 22.69 -13.89
N ASP A 266 15.91 23.97 -13.55
CA ASP A 266 16.99 24.83 -14.05
C ASP A 266 17.53 25.73 -12.95
N ASN A 267 18.85 25.94 -12.93
CA ASN A 267 19.54 26.79 -11.96
C ASN A 267 19.08 26.53 -10.52
N ASN A 268 18.96 25.25 -10.13
CA ASN A 268 18.53 24.81 -8.80
C ASN A 268 17.08 25.23 -8.44
N ASN A 269 16.21 25.36 -9.43
CA ASN A 269 14.79 25.68 -9.23
C ASN A 269 13.91 24.76 -10.08
N LEU A 270 12.85 24.24 -9.45
CA LEU A 270 11.75 23.59 -10.17
C LEU A 270 10.89 24.67 -10.84
N ILE A 271 10.58 24.47 -12.11
CA ILE A 271 9.86 25.43 -12.96
C ILE A 271 8.74 24.72 -13.74
N ASN A 272 7.81 25.49 -14.29
CA ASN A 272 6.67 24.96 -15.07
C ASN A 272 5.83 23.94 -14.28
N GLU A 273 5.29 24.36 -13.13
CA GLU A 273 4.38 23.52 -12.35
C GLU A 273 3.10 23.21 -13.12
N PHE A 274 2.83 21.92 -13.34
CA PHE A 274 1.62 21.44 -13.98
C PHE A 274 0.47 21.34 -12.97
N ILE A 275 0.73 20.73 -11.81
CA ILE A 275 -0.27 20.50 -10.76
C ILE A 275 0.36 20.57 -9.37
N SER A 276 -0.48 20.81 -8.36
CA SER A 276 -0.17 20.67 -6.94
C SER A 276 -1.38 20.16 -6.20
N GLN A 277 -1.20 19.10 -5.41
CA GLN A 277 -2.24 18.51 -4.58
C GLN A 277 -1.67 18.08 -3.23
N SER A 278 -2.50 18.14 -2.19
CA SER A 278 -2.12 17.76 -0.85
C SER A 278 -3.14 16.81 -0.25
N GLY A 279 -2.69 15.98 0.67
CA GLY A 279 -3.56 15.05 1.39
C GLY A 279 -2.96 14.63 2.72
N PHE A 280 -3.59 13.64 3.33
CA PHE A 280 -3.20 13.09 4.62
C PHE A 280 -3.18 11.58 4.56
N LEU A 281 -2.12 10.99 5.11
CA LEU A 281 -1.90 9.55 5.21
C LEU A 281 -1.82 9.20 6.69
N GLU A 282 -2.73 8.34 7.13
CA GLU A 282 -2.85 8.01 8.55
C GLU A 282 -1.72 7.09 9.03
N TYR A 283 -1.26 6.18 8.17
CA TYR A 283 -0.32 5.13 8.53
C TYR A 283 0.97 5.19 7.70
N THR A 284 2.04 4.75 8.34
CA THR A 284 3.34 4.45 7.72
C THR A 284 3.15 3.40 6.63
N GLY A 285 3.77 3.60 5.46
CA GLY A 285 3.64 2.60 4.40
C GLY A 285 3.94 3.09 2.99
N PHE A 286 3.59 2.25 2.02
CA PHE A 286 3.54 2.56 0.59
C PHE A 286 2.15 3.05 0.22
N HIS A 287 2.06 4.14 -0.54
CA HIS A 287 0.79 4.79 -0.88
C HIS A 287 0.78 5.17 -2.35
N THR A 288 -0.32 4.85 -3.05
CA THR A 288 -0.59 5.34 -4.40
C THR A 288 -1.65 6.43 -4.34
N ILE A 289 -1.34 7.61 -4.87
CA ILE A 289 -2.22 8.78 -4.88
C ILE A 289 -2.57 9.11 -6.32
N ASP A 290 -3.86 9.13 -6.63
CA ASP A 290 -4.31 9.61 -7.95
C ASP A 290 -4.17 11.12 -8.03
N LEU A 291 -3.76 11.61 -9.19
CA LEU A 291 -3.69 13.04 -9.45
C LEU A 291 -5.10 13.56 -9.73
N ASP A 292 -5.48 14.67 -9.07
CA ASP A 292 -6.76 15.37 -9.33
C ASP A 292 -6.95 15.71 -10.81
N THR A 293 -5.87 15.92 -11.54
CA THR A 293 -5.84 16.09 -12.99
C THR A 293 -4.61 15.38 -13.54
N ALA A 294 -4.82 14.54 -14.55
CA ALA A 294 -3.72 13.88 -15.24
C ALA A 294 -2.79 14.89 -15.91
N VAL A 295 -1.49 14.62 -15.89
CA VAL A 295 -0.49 15.42 -16.62
C VAL A 295 -0.18 14.71 -17.92
N GLU A 296 -0.48 15.36 -19.04
CA GLU A 296 -0.14 14.84 -20.36
C GLU A 296 1.33 15.14 -20.64
N LEU A 297 2.08 14.08 -20.98
CA LEU A 297 3.50 14.12 -21.29
C LEU A 297 3.68 13.69 -22.74
N ASP A 298 4.50 14.42 -23.48
CA ASP A 298 4.92 14.01 -24.82
C ASP A 298 6.23 13.21 -24.73
N THR A 299 6.43 12.30 -25.69
CA THR A 299 7.66 11.48 -25.75
C THR A 299 8.92 12.36 -25.72
N GLY A 300 9.83 12.07 -24.80
CA GLY A 300 11.07 12.81 -24.60
C GLY A 300 10.95 14.07 -23.74
N GLU A 301 9.77 14.36 -23.19
CA GLU A 301 9.55 15.46 -22.25
C GLU A 301 10.07 15.10 -20.85
N ASP A 302 10.87 16.00 -20.26
CA ASP A 302 11.30 15.86 -18.87
C ASP A 302 10.19 16.28 -17.91
N PHE A 303 10.01 15.51 -16.85
CA PHE A 303 9.08 15.82 -15.78
C PHE A 303 9.65 15.45 -14.42
N TYR A 304 9.23 16.18 -13.39
CA TYR A 304 9.77 16.08 -12.06
C TYR A 304 8.63 15.87 -11.07
N ILE A 305 8.69 14.77 -10.33
CA ILE A 305 7.70 14.43 -9.32
C ILE A 305 8.23 14.88 -7.97
N TYR A 306 7.71 15.98 -7.47
CA TYR A 306 8.02 16.53 -6.16
C TYR A 306 7.06 15.98 -5.12
N VAL A 307 7.60 15.58 -3.97
CA VAL A 307 6.85 15.18 -2.78
C VAL A 307 7.39 15.90 -1.55
N SER A 308 6.50 16.54 -0.81
CA SER A 308 6.76 17.07 0.53
C SER A 308 6.00 16.26 1.58
N LEU A 309 6.65 15.96 2.71
CA LEU A 309 6.10 15.20 3.82
C LEU A 309 6.28 15.98 5.14
N SER A 310 5.21 16.08 5.93
CA SER A 310 5.23 16.83 7.20
C SER A 310 6.04 16.17 8.32
N SER A 311 6.35 14.88 8.20
CA SER A 311 7.02 14.08 9.23
C SER A 311 7.62 12.80 8.64
N GLY A 312 8.53 12.16 9.39
CA GLY A 312 9.13 10.86 9.06
C GLY A 312 10.35 10.93 8.13
N GLY A 313 10.47 11.99 7.33
CA GLY A 313 11.50 12.07 6.29
C GLY A 313 11.14 11.26 5.05
N HIS A 314 12.06 11.20 4.08
CA HIS A 314 11.84 10.48 2.82
C HIS A 314 12.54 9.12 2.81
N PRO A 315 11.77 8.02 2.62
CA PRO A 315 12.30 6.71 2.26
C PRO A 315 13.08 6.72 0.95
N PHE A 316 14.20 5.99 0.92
CA PHE A 316 15.01 5.82 -0.28
C PHE A 316 15.58 4.40 -0.40
N ASP A 317 15.82 3.98 -1.64
CA ASP A 317 16.58 2.79 -1.99
C ASP A 317 18.07 3.09 -1.92
N ARG A 318 18.86 2.08 -1.57
CA ARG A 318 20.31 2.02 -1.73
C ARG A 318 20.78 0.57 -1.57
N THR A 319 22.05 0.33 -1.92
CA THR A 319 22.76 -0.89 -1.52
C THR A 319 22.60 -1.12 -0.01
N SER A 320 22.07 -2.28 0.37
CA SER A 320 21.68 -2.57 1.75
C SER A 320 21.78 -4.05 2.09
N TYR A 321 21.86 -4.36 3.39
CA TYR A 321 21.68 -5.73 3.85
C TYR A 321 20.19 -6.06 3.91
N VAL A 322 19.85 -7.27 3.43
CA VAL A 322 18.49 -7.78 3.40
C VAL A 322 18.44 -9.06 4.26
N PRO A 323 17.51 -9.13 5.23
CA PRO A 323 17.39 -10.29 6.10
C PRO A 323 17.11 -11.58 5.33
N VAL A 324 17.71 -12.68 5.79
CA VAL A 324 17.47 -14.03 5.29
C VAL A 324 16.67 -14.79 6.35
N LEU A 325 15.39 -15.04 6.05
CA LEU A 325 14.48 -15.61 7.05
C LEU A 325 14.44 -17.15 7.02
N LEU A 326 14.88 -17.79 5.94
CA LEU A 326 14.80 -19.25 5.78
C LEU A 326 16.07 -19.86 5.20
N GLY A 327 16.44 -21.04 5.69
CA GLY A 327 17.33 -21.98 4.98
C GLY A 327 18.82 -21.62 4.86
N ALA A 328 19.26 -20.39 5.16
CA ALA A 328 20.65 -19.98 4.98
C ALA A 328 21.50 -20.04 6.26
N SER A 329 22.83 -20.09 6.05
CA SER A 329 23.84 -20.01 7.12
C SER A 329 24.11 -18.58 7.59
N ALA A 330 23.78 -17.57 6.79
CA ALA A 330 23.87 -16.15 7.11
C ALA A 330 22.47 -15.60 7.47
N SER A 331 22.42 -14.61 8.36
CA SER A 331 21.17 -13.94 8.78
C SER A 331 20.72 -12.83 7.84
N GLU A 332 21.61 -12.38 6.95
CA GLU A 332 21.36 -11.34 5.95
C GLU A 332 22.31 -11.50 4.77
N THR A 333 21.98 -10.88 3.63
CA THR A 333 22.83 -10.80 2.45
C THR A 333 22.94 -9.36 1.97
N LEU A 334 24.04 -9.01 1.32
CA LEU A 334 24.19 -7.70 0.69
C LEU A 334 23.48 -7.70 -0.67
N VAL A 335 22.54 -6.78 -0.85
CA VAL A 335 21.89 -6.52 -2.15
C VAL A 335 22.35 -5.16 -2.64
N ALA A 336 22.91 -5.15 -3.85
CA ALA A 336 23.40 -3.94 -4.49
C ALA A 336 22.28 -3.23 -5.25
N SER A 337 22.19 -1.91 -5.07
CA SER A 337 21.34 -1.01 -5.88
C SER A 337 22.23 -0.09 -6.70
N THR A 338 21.67 0.51 -7.75
CA THR A 338 22.35 1.52 -8.55
C THR A 338 21.57 2.82 -8.61
N ALA A 339 22.29 3.92 -8.79
CA ALA A 339 21.74 5.22 -9.06
C ALA A 339 22.64 5.94 -10.06
N ASN A 340 22.08 6.94 -10.74
CA ASN A 340 22.84 7.90 -11.54
C ASN A 340 22.69 9.31 -10.97
N PRO A 341 23.67 10.20 -11.22
CA PRO A 341 23.49 11.62 -10.95
C PRO A 341 22.23 12.15 -11.64
N GLU A 342 21.63 13.17 -11.03
CA GLU A 342 20.47 13.90 -11.54
C GLU A 342 19.13 13.13 -11.52
N GLU A 343 19.06 11.96 -10.89
CA GLU A 343 17.81 11.17 -10.76
C GLU A 343 16.93 11.59 -9.58
N SER A 344 17.53 11.81 -8.42
CA SER A 344 16.83 12.06 -7.15
C SER A 344 17.45 13.25 -6.41
N TYR A 345 16.62 14.16 -5.93
CA TYR A 345 17.07 15.37 -5.22
C TYR A 345 16.34 15.55 -3.90
N TYR A 346 17.04 16.10 -2.92
CA TYR A 346 16.46 16.56 -1.66
C TYR A 346 16.79 18.02 -1.41
N LYS A 347 15.92 18.68 -0.66
CA LYS A 347 16.14 20.06 -0.28
C LYS A 347 16.80 20.14 1.09
N ASP A 348 17.85 20.94 1.21
CA ASP A 348 18.45 21.32 2.48
C ASP A 348 18.64 22.85 2.51
N GLY A 349 17.97 23.50 3.46
CA GLY A 349 17.81 24.95 3.47
C GLY A 349 17.05 25.44 2.23
N THR A 350 17.75 26.16 1.35
CA THR A 350 17.18 26.71 0.11
C THR A 350 17.64 25.99 -1.15
N GLU A 351 18.56 25.03 -1.02
CA GLU A 351 19.23 24.42 -2.16
C GLU A 351 18.76 22.97 -2.38
N TRP A 352 18.72 22.55 -3.64
CA TRP A 352 18.52 21.16 -4.01
C TRP A 352 19.88 20.45 -4.12
N TYR A 353 19.96 19.30 -3.49
CA TYR A 353 21.13 18.44 -3.50
C TYR A 353 20.77 17.11 -4.14
N ASP A 354 21.62 16.67 -5.05
CA ASP A 354 21.52 15.37 -5.69
C ASP A 354 21.83 14.26 -4.67
N LEU A 355 20.88 13.34 -4.49
CA LEU A 355 20.95 12.23 -3.54
C LEU A 355 22.06 11.24 -3.92
N TYR A 356 22.46 11.16 -5.18
CA TYR A 356 23.56 10.31 -5.63
C TYR A 356 24.85 10.54 -4.81
N TYR A 357 25.13 11.79 -4.45
CA TYR A 357 26.32 12.17 -3.67
C TYR A 357 26.12 12.11 -2.15
N TYR A 358 24.94 11.71 -1.68
CA TYR A 358 24.66 11.61 -0.26
C TYR A 358 25.37 10.41 0.37
N ASP A 359 26.07 10.66 1.48
CA ASP A 359 26.64 9.64 2.35
C ASP A 359 25.80 9.57 3.63
N ASP A 360 25.15 8.43 3.86
CA ASP A 360 24.32 8.18 5.03
C ASP A 360 25.13 7.75 6.27
N GLY A 361 26.46 7.63 6.13
CA GLY A 361 27.37 7.24 7.20
C GLY A 361 27.34 5.75 7.53
N SER A 362 26.64 4.92 6.76
CA SER A 362 26.55 3.46 6.98
C SER A 362 27.83 2.71 6.63
N GLY A 363 28.73 3.33 5.86
CA GLY A 363 29.94 2.69 5.32
C GLY A 363 29.68 1.76 4.12
N LEU A 364 28.45 1.69 3.63
CA LEU A 364 28.11 1.05 2.36
C LEU A 364 28.42 1.99 1.19
N SER A 365 28.40 1.46 -0.04
CA SER A 365 28.73 2.24 -1.24
C SER A 365 27.79 3.44 -1.42
N SER A 366 28.35 4.64 -1.46
CA SER A 366 27.64 5.84 -1.94
C SER A 366 27.38 5.76 -3.45
N GLY A 367 26.56 6.67 -4.00
CA GLY A 367 26.20 6.64 -5.42
C GLY A 367 25.21 5.54 -5.78
N THR A 368 24.41 5.08 -4.82
CA THR A 368 23.41 4.01 -5.03
C THR A 368 22.01 4.42 -4.62
N ALA A 369 21.81 5.69 -4.26
CA ALA A 369 20.65 6.16 -3.55
C ALA A 369 19.63 6.89 -4.44
N ASN A 370 18.38 6.42 -4.42
CA ASN A 370 17.26 7.05 -5.12
C ASN A 370 16.01 7.09 -4.23
N PHE A 371 15.26 8.20 -4.23
CA PHE A 371 14.05 8.30 -3.41
C PHE A 371 12.96 7.38 -3.93
N CYS A 372 12.16 6.85 -3.00
CA CYS A 372 11.03 6.00 -3.34
C CYS A 372 9.81 6.83 -3.77
N ILE A 373 9.94 7.50 -4.93
CA ILE A 373 8.93 8.34 -5.57
C ILE A 373 8.77 7.83 -7.00
N LYS A 374 7.55 7.44 -7.37
CA LYS A 374 7.24 6.84 -8.66
C LYS A 374 6.10 7.55 -9.36
N GLY A 375 6.16 7.59 -10.70
CA GLY A 375 5.10 8.10 -11.56
C GLY A 375 4.41 6.97 -12.32
N LEU A 376 3.09 6.89 -12.27
CA LEU A 376 2.32 5.83 -12.90
C LEU A 376 1.50 6.41 -14.05
N THR A 377 1.73 5.91 -15.26
CA THR A 377 1.20 6.48 -16.51
C THR A 377 0.36 5.47 -17.28
N VAL A 378 -0.46 6.00 -18.18
CA VAL A 378 -1.19 5.23 -19.20
C VAL A 378 -0.88 5.84 -20.57
N SER A 379 -0.72 5.01 -21.59
CA SER A 379 -0.43 5.46 -22.95
C SER A 379 -1.59 6.31 -23.49
N ARG A 380 -1.27 7.45 -24.11
CA ARG A 380 -2.26 8.25 -24.83
C ARG A 380 -2.52 7.56 -26.16
N ALA A 381 -3.66 6.90 -26.29
CA ALA A 381 -4.01 6.22 -27.54
C ALA A 381 -3.90 7.20 -28.74
N GLY A 382 -3.08 6.82 -29.73
CA GLY A 382 -2.98 7.54 -31.00
C GLY A 382 -4.36 7.66 -31.65
N SER A 383 -4.66 8.84 -32.19
CA SER A 383 -5.92 9.16 -32.85
C SER A 383 -6.18 8.28 -34.07
N ASP A 384 -6.78 7.11 -33.88
CA ASP A 384 -7.41 6.30 -34.94
C ASP A 384 -8.51 5.35 -34.40
N VAL A 385 -9.19 5.76 -33.33
CA VAL A 385 -10.46 5.14 -32.90
C VAL A 385 -11.57 6.17 -33.03
N PRO A 386 -12.71 5.86 -33.69
CA PRO A 386 -13.80 6.82 -33.85
C PRO A 386 -14.34 7.20 -32.49
N ASP A 387 -14.38 8.51 -32.24
CA ASP A 387 -15.09 9.16 -31.14
C ASP A 387 -16.42 8.46 -30.84
N GLN A 388 -16.50 7.85 -29.65
CA GLN A 388 -17.75 7.78 -28.90
C GLN A 388 -17.51 8.07 -27.41
N LYS A 389 -17.76 9.35 -27.11
CA LYS A 389 -18.37 9.92 -25.90
C LYS A 389 -17.41 10.25 -24.75
N GLU A 390 -17.38 11.55 -24.46
CA GLU A 390 -17.11 12.18 -23.16
C GLU A 390 -16.95 11.17 -22.02
N ASN A 391 -15.71 10.99 -21.56
CA ASN A 391 -15.37 10.28 -20.33
C ASN A 391 -16.04 10.97 -19.13
N LEU A 392 -17.29 10.60 -18.86
CA LEU A 392 -17.85 10.67 -17.53
C LEU A 392 -17.16 9.57 -16.70
N PRO A 393 -16.72 9.85 -15.46
CA PRO A 393 -16.05 8.83 -14.64
C PRO A 393 -16.95 7.59 -14.44
N ASP A 394 -16.44 6.43 -14.88
CA ASP A 394 -17.21 5.22 -15.22
C ASP A 394 -17.84 4.45 -14.04
N GLN A 395 -17.59 4.84 -12.79
CA GLN A 395 -17.99 4.04 -11.63
C GLN A 395 -18.74 4.81 -10.55
N PHE A 396 -19.77 4.18 -10.00
CA PHE A 396 -20.46 4.64 -8.80
C PHE A 396 -19.52 4.51 -7.60
N ARG A 397 -19.19 5.64 -6.97
CA ARG A 397 -18.26 5.68 -5.83
C ARG A 397 -18.89 6.46 -4.69
N LEU A 398 -18.73 6.00 -3.46
CA LEU A 398 -19.01 6.75 -2.24
C LEU A 398 -17.69 6.92 -1.49
N ASP A 399 -17.27 8.15 -1.25
CA ASP A 399 -16.01 8.46 -0.56
C ASP A 399 -16.23 8.52 0.95
N GLN A 400 -15.14 8.37 1.71
CA GLN A 400 -15.15 8.63 3.15
C GLN A 400 -15.46 10.11 3.41
N ASN A 401 -16.32 10.40 4.39
CA ASN A 401 -16.65 11.78 4.74
C ASN A 401 -15.39 12.49 5.28
N TYR A 402 -15.20 13.77 4.94
CA TYR A 402 -14.07 14.56 5.43
C TYR A 402 -14.55 15.91 5.99
N PRO A 403 -14.08 16.31 7.18
CA PRO A 403 -13.24 15.54 8.11
C PRO A 403 -13.97 14.32 8.70
N ASN A 404 -13.22 13.33 9.20
CA ASN A 404 -13.70 12.22 10.02
C ASN A 404 -12.58 11.79 10.98
N PRO A 405 -12.68 11.98 12.31
CA PRO A 405 -13.85 12.49 13.05
C PRO A 405 -14.17 13.95 12.71
N PHE A 406 -15.43 14.36 12.88
CA PHE A 406 -15.89 15.71 12.53
C PHE A 406 -16.59 16.44 13.69
N ASN A 407 -16.58 17.78 13.63
CA ASN A 407 -17.25 18.65 14.61
C ASN A 407 -17.62 20.03 14.03
N PRO A 408 -18.91 20.41 13.94
CA PRO A 408 -20.07 19.57 13.72
C PRO A 408 -20.31 19.28 12.23
N ASN A 409 -19.47 19.80 11.33
CA ASN A 409 -19.68 19.71 9.89
C ASN A 409 -18.73 18.70 9.25
N THR A 410 -19.26 17.92 8.30
CA THR A 410 -18.48 17.04 7.44
C THR A 410 -19.04 17.07 6.03
N THR A 411 -18.18 16.72 5.07
CA THR A 411 -18.50 16.70 3.66
C THR A 411 -18.47 15.26 3.15
N ILE A 412 -19.56 14.82 2.53
CA ILE A 412 -19.68 13.52 1.88
C ILE A 412 -19.53 13.75 0.38
N ARG A 413 -18.59 13.05 -0.24
CA ARG A 413 -18.37 13.05 -1.69
C ARG A 413 -18.79 11.71 -2.30
N TYR A 414 -19.37 11.76 -3.48
CA TYR A 414 -19.76 10.56 -4.23
C TYR A 414 -19.75 10.85 -5.73
N ASN A 415 -19.54 9.83 -6.55
CA ASN A 415 -19.53 9.94 -8.01
C ASN A 415 -20.69 9.13 -8.62
N LEU A 416 -21.35 9.70 -9.62
CA LEU A 416 -22.42 9.04 -10.36
C LEU A 416 -22.00 8.80 -11.83
N PRO A 417 -22.04 7.55 -12.33
CA PRO A 417 -21.65 7.25 -13.72
C PRO A 417 -22.68 7.77 -14.74
N LYS A 418 -23.92 7.99 -14.31
CA LYS A 418 -25.01 8.52 -15.13
C LYS A 418 -26.01 9.27 -14.27
N ALA A 419 -26.87 10.06 -14.91
CA ALA A 419 -27.99 10.66 -14.20
C ALA A 419 -28.93 9.58 -13.63
N ILE A 420 -29.16 9.60 -12.33
CA ILE A 420 -29.92 8.55 -11.62
C ILE A 420 -30.59 9.12 -10.37
N ASN A 421 -31.66 8.46 -9.90
CA ASN A 421 -32.29 8.80 -8.64
C ASN A 421 -31.39 8.37 -7.47
N VAL A 422 -31.04 9.31 -6.60
CA VAL A 422 -30.15 9.15 -5.46
C VAL A 422 -30.89 9.43 -4.16
N GLU A 423 -30.77 8.52 -3.20
CA GLU A 423 -31.16 8.74 -1.81
C GLU A 423 -29.91 8.63 -0.92
N LEU A 424 -29.50 9.73 -0.30
CA LEU A 424 -28.44 9.74 0.71
C LEU A 424 -29.03 10.01 2.08
N LYS A 425 -28.92 9.04 2.99
CA LYS A 425 -29.51 9.06 4.33
C LYS A 425 -28.49 8.73 5.40
N ILE A 426 -28.67 9.30 6.58
CA ILE A 426 -27.84 9.11 7.76
C ILE A 426 -28.63 8.32 8.79
N TYR A 427 -27.94 7.38 9.45
CA TYR A 427 -28.46 6.49 10.47
C TYR A 427 -27.53 6.49 11.68
N ASN A 428 -28.05 6.16 12.86
CA ASN A 428 -27.20 5.83 14.01
C ASN A 428 -26.89 4.33 14.08
N VAL A 429 -26.09 3.92 15.07
CA VAL A 429 -25.70 2.51 15.28
C VAL A 429 -26.87 1.55 15.57
N ARG A 430 -28.05 2.06 15.95
CA ARG A 430 -29.27 1.25 16.13
C ARG A 430 -30.06 1.08 14.83
N GLY A 431 -29.57 1.65 13.72
CA GLY A 431 -30.28 1.69 12.44
C GLY A 431 -31.42 2.71 12.40
N GLU A 432 -31.55 3.59 13.40
CA GLU A 432 -32.56 4.64 13.38
C GLU A 432 -32.16 5.71 12.35
N HIS A 433 -33.11 6.10 11.50
CA HIS A 433 -32.92 7.16 10.52
C HIS A 433 -32.81 8.52 11.21
N ILE A 434 -31.71 9.22 10.94
CA ILE A 434 -31.37 10.51 11.54
C ILE A 434 -31.70 11.65 10.59
N ARG A 435 -31.21 11.59 9.35
CA ARG A 435 -31.38 12.67 8.37
C ARG A 435 -31.39 12.15 6.94
N THR A 436 -32.21 12.75 6.08
CA THR A 436 -32.06 12.63 4.63
C THR A 436 -31.31 13.84 4.11
N LEU A 437 -30.19 13.62 3.41
CA LEU A 437 -29.39 14.68 2.80
C LEU A 437 -29.79 14.91 1.35
N ILE A 438 -30.10 13.84 0.62
CA ILE A 438 -30.48 13.87 -0.79
C ILE A 438 -31.61 12.87 -1.01
N ASP A 439 -32.61 13.27 -1.79
CA ASP A 439 -33.73 12.44 -2.25
C ASP A 439 -34.23 13.01 -3.58
N GLY A 440 -33.68 12.50 -4.69
CA GLY A 440 -34.05 12.95 -6.03
C GLY A 440 -33.07 12.56 -7.14
N ILE A 441 -33.35 13.00 -8.36
CA ILE A 441 -32.52 12.74 -9.54
C ILE A 441 -31.31 13.69 -9.55
N GLU A 442 -30.12 13.11 -9.57
CA GLU A 442 -28.85 13.81 -9.70
C GLU A 442 -28.21 13.52 -11.07
N SER A 443 -27.52 14.50 -11.65
CA SER A 443 -26.77 14.33 -12.90
C SER A 443 -25.52 13.46 -12.70
N ALA A 444 -24.95 12.93 -13.79
CA ALA A 444 -23.64 12.26 -13.75
C ALA A 444 -22.52 13.19 -13.22
N GLY A 445 -21.43 12.59 -12.76
CA GLY A 445 -20.22 13.26 -12.26
C GLY A 445 -20.09 13.30 -10.74
N LEU A 446 -19.03 13.99 -10.28
CA LEU A 446 -18.70 14.14 -8.87
C LEU A 446 -19.71 15.06 -8.15
N LYS A 447 -20.16 14.61 -6.97
CA LYS A 447 -21.14 15.27 -6.13
C LYS A 447 -20.60 15.45 -4.72
N THR A 448 -21.03 16.52 -4.08
CA THR A 448 -20.60 16.91 -2.73
C THR A 448 -21.80 17.36 -1.93
N VAL A 449 -21.94 16.89 -0.71
CA VAL A 449 -23.02 17.28 0.21
C VAL A 449 -22.51 17.36 1.65
N GLU A 450 -22.94 18.40 2.36
CA GLU A 450 -22.53 18.63 3.74
C GLU A 450 -23.56 18.07 4.72
N TRP A 451 -23.08 17.59 5.86
CA TRP A 451 -23.89 17.30 7.03
C TRP A 451 -23.37 18.05 8.26
N ASP A 452 -24.27 18.72 8.96
CA ASP A 452 -24.00 19.63 10.09
C ASP A 452 -24.32 19.01 11.47
N ALA A 453 -24.36 17.67 11.55
CA ALA A 453 -24.69 16.93 12.77
C ALA A 453 -26.06 17.31 13.38
N ARG A 454 -27.06 17.56 12.53
CA ARG A 454 -28.47 17.68 12.92
C ARG A 454 -29.35 16.60 12.30
N ASP A 455 -30.40 16.21 13.00
CA ASP A 455 -31.45 15.32 12.52
C ASP A 455 -32.47 16.05 11.61
N ASN A 456 -33.49 15.34 11.13
CA ASN A 456 -34.58 15.92 10.32
C ASN A 456 -35.42 16.98 11.06
N ALA A 457 -35.39 17.02 12.40
CA ALA A 457 -36.04 18.04 13.21
C ALA A 457 -35.13 19.27 13.44
N ASN A 458 -33.98 19.34 12.77
CA ASN A 458 -32.93 20.34 12.95
C ASN A 458 -32.36 20.39 14.38
N LEU A 459 -32.49 19.30 15.13
CA LEU A 459 -31.91 19.15 16.45
C LEU A 459 -30.52 18.53 16.36
N ASN A 460 -29.63 19.00 17.22
CA ASN A 460 -28.27 18.49 17.34
C ASN A 460 -28.28 17.02 17.78
N VAL A 461 -27.57 16.17 17.04
CA VAL A 461 -27.35 14.77 17.45
C VAL A 461 -26.14 14.64 18.39
N SER A 462 -26.10 13.59 19.21
CA SER A 462 -25.04 13.36 20.20
C SER A 462 -23.73 12.88 19.55
N SER A 463 -22.58 13.10 20.20
CA SER A 463 -21.31 12.47 19.82
C SER A 463 -21.47 10.95 19.69
N GLY A 464 -20.80 10.34 18.71
CA GLY A 464 -20.91 8.91 18.44
C GLY A 464 -20.73 8.54 16.98
N VAL A 465 -20.87 7.24 16.70
CA VAL A 465 -20.78 6.69 15.34
C VAL A 465 -22.12 6.82 14.63
N TYR A 466 -22.06 7.29 13.39
CA TYR A 466 -23.17 7.34 12.45
C TYR A 466 -22.80 6.60 11.17
N ILE A 467 -23.81 6.22 10.39
CA ILE A 467 -23.65 5.55 9.11
C ILE A 467 -24.39 6.37 8.08
N TYR A 468 -23.73 6.80 7.01
CA TYR A 468 -24.41 7.33 5.84
C TYR A 468 -24.51 6.25 4.78
N LYS A 469 -25.68 6.16 4.16
CA LYS A 469 -26.04 5.18 3.15
C LYS A 469 -26.58 5.90 1.93
N ILE A 470 -26.02 5.59 0.77
CA ILE A 470 -26.46 6.09 -0.52
C ILE A 470 -27.12 4.95 -1.30
N ILE A 471 -28.25 5.24 -1.93
CA ILE A 471 -28.93 4.36 -2.86
C ILE A 471 -28.99 5.09 -4.20
N ALA A 472 -28.45 4.50 -5.27
CA ALA A 472 -28.48 5.05 -6.62
C ALA A 472 -28.97 3.98 -7.60
N GLY A 473 -30.27 3.99 -7.92
CA GLY A 473 -30.92 2.86 -8.59
C GLY A 473 -30.81 1.58 -7.77
N ASP A 474 -30.21 0.53 -8.35
CA ASP A 474 -30.01 -0.76 -7.68
C ASP A 474 -28.74 -0.81 -6.80
N LEU A 475 -27.89 0.20 -6.88
CA LEU A 475 -26.63 0.25 -6.14
C LEU A 475 -26.84 0.82 -4.74
N VAL A 476 -26.26 0.15 -3.75
CA VAL A 476 -26.37 0.53 -2.34
C VAL A 476 -24.98 0.50 -1.71
N LEU A 477 -24.50 1.66 -1.26
CA LEU A 477 -23.24 1.80 -0.53
C LEU A 477 -23.48 2.47 0.83
N SER A 478 -22.62 2.16 1.80
CA SER A 478 -22.66 2.80 3.11
C SER A 478 -21.27 2.94 3.71
N ARG A 479 -21.06 3.98 4.51
CA ARG A 479 -19.81 4.23 5.26
C ARG A 479 -20.13 4.76 6.65
N LYS A 480 -19.18 4.55 7.57
CA LYS A 480 -19.28 5.02 8.96
C LYS A 480 -18.64 6.40 9.08
N MET A 481 -19.12 7.21 10.01
CA MET A 481 -18.55 8.52 10.38
C MET A 481 -18.62 8.71 11.89
N LEU A 482 -17.63 9.40 12.46
CA LEU A 482 -17.50 9.64 13.90
C LEU A 482 -17.70 11.13 14.20
N LEU A 483 -18.79 11.47 14.89
CA LEU A 483 -19.05 12.81 15.40
C LEU A 483 -18.41 12.97 16.77
N ILE A 484 -17.58 14.00 16.94
CA ILE A 484 -17.03 14.42 18.23
C ILE A 484 -17.57 15.82 18.50
N ARG A 485 -18.28 16.00 19.62
CA ARG A 485 -18.70 17.30 20.16
C ARG A 485 -18.23 17.45 21.59
#